data_AF-W7CLN0-F1
#
_entry.id   AF-W7CLN0-F1
#
_cell.length_a   1.000
_cell.length_b   1.000
_cell.length_c   1.000
_cell.angle_alpha   90.00
_cell.angle_beta   90.00
_cell.angle_gamma   90.00
#
_symmetry.space_group_name_H-M   'P 1'
#
loop_
_entity.id
_entity.type
_entity.pdbx_description
1 polymer ?
#
loop_
_entity_poly.entity_id
_entity_poly.type
_entity_poly.pdbx_seq_one_letter_code
_entity_poly.pdbx_strand_id
1 'polypeptide(L)'
;MTYKHLTPNELVMIEAYFQTKQSVLTVSKIFGRSRQTIYNVYNFLKKGLSANDYYQRYKENKTYCGRRSIILSADQQTYIQKMTAKGWTPDVIIGRAEIPISCSVRTLYRLFKANDFDITKLPMKGKRKPNGHNERRGLNENSNGILRRNGLPKKMDFNQVDQNFISAVASKRNHIPRKIIK
;
A
#
# COMPACT_ATOMS: atom_id res chain seq x y z
N MET A 1 -4.68 19.94 14.75
CA MET A 1 -4.39 20.93 13.69
C MET A 1 -3.30 20.39 12.78
N THR A 2 -3.53 20.36 11.47
CA THR A 2 -2.54 19.85 10.51
C THR A 2 -1.57 20.97 10.14
N TYR A 3 -0.27 20.72 10.30
CA TYR A 3 0.77 21.68 9.92
C TYR A 3 0.76 21.88 8.39
N LYS A 4 0.52 23.12 7.94
CA LYS A 4 0.51 23.49 6.51
C LYS A 4 1.80 24.23 6.17
N HIS A 5 2.63 23.63 5.31
CA HIS A 5 3.86 24.27 4.81
C HIS A 5 3.57 25.54 4.00
N LEU A 6 4.58 26.43 3.90
CA LEU A 6 4.55 27.54 2.97
C LEU A 6 4.72 27.00 1.54
N THR A 7 3.89 27.50 0.64
CA THR A 7 3.99 27.25 -0.79
C THR A 7 5.09 28.10 -1.41
N PRO A 8 5.63 27.72 -2.59
CA PRO A 8 6.62 28.55 -3.29
C PRO A 8 6.13 29.98 -3.56
N ASN A 9 4.87 30.14 -3.96
CA ASN A 9 4.29 31.47 -4.20
C ASN A 9 4.21 32.30 -2.92
N GLU A 10 3.83 31.70 -1.78
CA GLU A 10 3.87 32.38 -0.48
C GLU A 10 5.29 32.83 -0.13
N LEU A 11 6.32 32.01 -0.40
CA LEU A 11 7.72 32.36 -0.13
C LEU A 11 8.19 33.56 -0.97
N VAL A 12 7.86 33.59 -2.27
CA VAL A 12 8.21 34.71 -3.16
C VAL A 12 7.52 36.00 -2.70
N MET A 13 6.24 35.92 -2.32
CA MET A 13 5.52 37.09 -1.80
C MET A 13 6.10 37.58 -0.47
N ILE A 14 6.49 36.67 0.43
CA ILE A 14 7.16 37.01 1.69
C ILE A 14 8.50 37.71 1.42
N GLU A 15 9.25 37.29 0.40
CA GLU A 15 10.49 37.95 -0.02
C GLU A 15 10.25 39.36 -0.55
N ALA A 16 9.22 39.60 -1.36
CA ALA A 16 8.82 40.94 -1.79
C ALA A 16 8.42 41.84 -0.60
N TYR A 17 7.69 41.30 0.39
CA TYR A 17 7.36 42.04 1.62
C TYR A 17 8.59 42.34 2.49
N PHE A 18 9.58 41.44 2.49
CA PHE A 18 10.86 41.69 3.16
C PHE A 18 11.63 42.84 2.49
N GLN A 19 11.67 42.88 1.15
CA GLN A 19 12.31 43.96 0.39
C GLN A 19 11.65 45.32 0.65
N THR A 20 10.32 45.35 0.77
CA THR A 20 9.55 46.56 1.15
C THR A 20 9.59 46.89 2.65
N LYS A 21 10.44 46.20 3.43
CA LYS A 21 10.66 46.40 4.87
C LYS A 21 9.39 46.26 5.72
N GLN A 22 8.43 45.46 5.30
CA GLN A 22 7.22 45.19 6.08
C GLN A 22 7.52 44.36 7.33
N SER A 23 6.79 44.63 8.41
CA SER A 23 7.00 43.92 9.67
C SER A 23 6.55 42.45 9.59
N VAL A 24 7.27 41.56 10.29
CA VAL A 24 6.92 40.12 10.40
C VAL A 24 5.49 39.92 10.91
N LEU A 25 5.02 40.80 11.80
CA LEU A 25 3.68 40.75 12.36
C LEU A 25 2.62 41.03 11.29
N THR A 26 2.83 42.06 10.47
CA THR A 26 1.92 42.43 9.37
C THR A 26 1.81 41.29 8.38
N VAL A 27 2.95 40.75 7.93
CA VAL A 27 3.00 39.63 6.98
C VAL A 27 2.36 38.37 7.57
N SER A 28 2.61 38.05 8.84
CA SER A 28 1.96 36.92 9.52
C SER A 28 0.43 37.02 9.52
N LYS A 29 -0.13 38.22 9.73
CA LYS A 29 -1.58 38.47 9.67
C LYS A 29 -2.13 38.33 8.25
N ILE A 30 -1.44 38.88 7.24
CA ILE A 30 -1.84 38.80 5.82
C ILE A 30 -1.93 37.34 5.35
N PHE A 31 -0.92 36.53 5.67
CA PHE A 31 -0.87 35.13 5.24
C PHE A 31 -1.62 34.16 6.16
N GLY A 32 -2.15 34.63 7.31
CA GLY A 32 -2.78 33.78 8.32
C GLY A 32 -1.85 32.68 8.86
N ARG A 33 -0.54 32.96 8.94
CA ARG A 33 0.48 32.01 9.41
C ARG A 33 1.02 32.43 10.77
N SER A 34 1.64 31.49 11.48
CA SER A 34 2.29 31.82 12.75
C SER A 34 3.44 32.83 12.53
N ARG A 35 3.61 33.76 13.48
CA ARG A 35 4.70 34.74 13.46
C ARG A 35 6.07 34.06 13.34
N GLN A 36 6.25 32.92 13.99
CA GLN A 36 7.49 32.15 13.95
C GLN A 36 7.81 31.63 12.55
N THR A 37 6.81 31.17 11.81
CA THR A 37 6.99 30.68 10.43
C THR A 37 7.52 31.79 9.51
N ILE A 38 6.95 32.98 9.58
CA ILE A 38 7.40 34.14 8.79
C ILE A 38 8.77 34.62 9.27
N TYR A 39 9.00 34.65 10.58
CA TYR A 39 10.28 35.03 11.17
C TYR A 39 11.43 34.14 10.66
N ASN A 40 11.22 32.83 10.55
CA ASN A 40 12.23 31.90 10.05
C ASN A 40 12.63 32.21 8.59
N VAL A 41 11.67 32.60 7.75
CA VAL A 41 11.94 33.02 6.37
C VAL A 41 12.69 34.35 6.36
N TYR A 42 12.23 35.35 7.10
CA TYR A 42 12.92 36.65 7.21
C TYR A 42 14.35 36.51 7.70
N ASN A 43 14.61 35.66 8.70
CA ASN A 43 15.95 35.41 9.20
C ASN A 43 16.85 34.72 8.16
N PHE A 44 16.27 33.95 7.24
CA PHE A 44 17.01 33.36 6.12
C PHE A 44 17.32 34.43 5.05
N LEU A 45 16.35 35.28 4.71
CA LEU A 45 16.54 36.39 3.77
C LEU A 45 17.56 37.42 4.27
N LYS A 46 17.60 37.68 5.59
CA LYS A 46 18.63 38.53 6.23
C LYS A 46 20.06 38.03 6.03
N LYS A 47 20.25 36.74 5.75
CA LYS A 47 21.55 36.14 5.44
C LYS A 47 21.96 36.32 3.97
N GLY A 48 21.14 37.01 3.17
CA GLY A 48 21.38 37.25 1.75
C GLY A 48 20.95 36.11 0.82
N LEU A 49 20.20 35.13 1.33
CA LEU A 49 19.69 33.99 0.56
C LEU A 49 18.28 34.27 0.03
N SER A 50 17.90 33.69 -1.10
CA SER A 50 16.60 33.95 -1.75
C SER A 50 15.47 33.03 -1.26
N ALA A 51 14.22 33.41 -1.51
CA ALA A 51 13.05 32.54 -1.34
C ALA A 51 13.20 31.18 -2.04
N ASN A 52 13.80 31.16 -3.24
CA ASN A 52 14.04 29.90 -3.96
C ASN A 52 15.02 29.01 -3.18
N ASP A 53 16.10 29.57 -2.64
CA ASP A 53 17.09 28.81 -1.85
C ASP A 53 16.45 28.21 -0.59
N TYR A 54 15.54 28.95 0.06
CA TYR A 54 14.76 28.44 1.19
C TYR A 54 13.94 27.21 0.79
N TYR A 55 13.31 27.25 -0.38
CA TYR A 55 12.53 26.14 -0.91
C TYR A 55 13.39 24.95 -1.33
N GLN A 56 14.55 25.17 -1.96
CA GLN A 56 15.50 24.10 -2.28
C GLN A 56 16.02 23.42 -1.02
N ARG A 57 16.40 24.19 0.00
CA ARG A 57 16.80 23.64 1.30
C ARG A 57 15.70 22.79 1.94
N TYR A 58 14.43 23.19 1.80
CA TYR A 58 13.31 22.37 2.25
C TYR A 58 13.24 21.04 1.50
N LYS A 59 13.40 21.05 0.16
CA LYS A 59 13.43 19.82 -0.67
C LYS A 59 14.59 18.91 -0.27
N GLU A 60 15.78 19.46 -0.08
CA GLU A 60 16.95 18.72 0.41
C GLU A 60 16.68 18.10 1.78
N ASN A 61 16.15 18.87 2.73
CA ASN A 61 15.80 18.36 4.06
C ASN A 61 14.74 17.26 4.00
N LYS A 62 13.82 17.32 3.04
CA LYS A 62 12.84 16.27 2.79
C LYS A 62 13.48 14.96 2.34
N THR A 63 14.65 14.98 1.69
CA THR A 63 15.38 13.76 1.32
C THR A 63 15.96 13.01 2.52
N TYR A 64 16.27 13.71 3.61
CA TYR A 64 16.72 13.09 4.87
C TYR A 64 15.58 12.49 5.68
N CYS A 65 14.33 12.81 5.33
CA CYS A 65 13.16 12.31 6.04
C CYS A 65 12.78 10.90 5.56
N GLY A 66 12.20 10.11 6.46
CA GLY A 66 11.67 8.79 6.14
C GLY A 66 12.74 7.70 6.04
N ARG A 67 12.30 6.50 5.66
CA ARG A 67 13.17 5.33 5.57
C ARG A 67 13.90 5.32 4.22
N ARG A 68 15.24 5.28 4.25
CA ARG A 68 16.05 5.14 3.04
C ARG A 68 15.84 3.76 2.38
N SER A 69 15.87 3.72 1.05
CA SER A 69 15.81 2.45 0.33
C SER A 69 17.06 1.62 0.61
N ILE A 70 16.89 0.30 0.63
CA ILE A 70 18.03 -0.62 0.76
C ILE A 70 18.65 -0.75 -0.62
N ILE A 71 19.94 -0.43 -0.71
CA ILE A 71 20.73 -0.59 -1.93
C ILE A 71 21.46 -1.92 -1.82
N LEU A 72 21.26 -2.80 -2.78
CA LEU A 72 21.96 -4.09 -2.88
C LEU A 72 23.31 -3.90 -3.58
N SER A 73 24.32 -4.70 -3.22
CA SER A 73 25.61 -4.66 -3.90
C SER A 73 25.48 -5.10 -5.37
N ALA A 74 26.43 -4.69 -6.22
CA ALA A 74 26.43 -5.05 -7.65
C ALA A 74 26.39 -6.58 -7.87
N ASP A 75 27.12 -7.34 -7.05
CA ASP A 75 27.14 -8.80 -7.10
C ASP A 75 25.77 -9.41 -6.75
N GLN A 76 25.13 -8.89 -5.71
CA GLN A 76 23.79 -9.32 -5.29
C GLN A 76 22.77 -9.04 -6.40
N GLN A 77 22.83 -7.86 -7.03
CA GLN A 77 21.93 -7.52 -8.14
C GLN A 77 22.13 -8.46 -9.33
N THR A 78 23.39 -8.73 -9.70
CA THR A 78 23.73 -9.63 -10.81
C THR A 78 23.23 -11.05 -10.54
N TYR A 79 23.42 -11.55 -9.32
CA TYR A 79 22.90 -12.85 -8.90
C TYR A 79 21.37 -12.92 -8.98
N ILE A 80 20.68 -11.91 -8.44
CA ILE A 80 19.21 -11.86 -8.46
C ILE A 80 18.70 -11.85 -9.90
N GLN A 81 19.29 -11.03 -10.79
CA GLN A 81 18.91 -10.98 -12.19
C GLN A 81 19.13 -12.32 -12.89
N LYS A 82 20.29 -12.97 -12.67
CA LYS A 82 20.61 -14.29 -13.21
C LYS A 82 19.61 -15.36 -12.76
N MET A 83 19.25 -15.40 -11.47
CA MET A 83 18.31 -16.39 -10.95
C MET A 83 16.86 -16.10 -11.36
N THR A 84 16.50 -14.83 -11.45
CA THR A 84 15.19 -14.43 -11.97
C THR A 84 15.03 -14.85 -13.44
N ALA A 85 16.08 -14.72 -14.26
CA ALA A 85 16.07 -15.21 -15.64
C ALA A 85 15.89 -16.73 -15.74
N LYS A 86 16.30 -17.49 -14.72
CA LYS A 86 16.03 -18.93 -14.59
C LYS A 86 14.62 -19.25 -14.07
N GLY A 87 13.79 -18.23 -13.84
CA GLY A 87 12.42 -18.37 -13.33
C GLY A 87 12.30 -18.57 -11.82
N TRP A 88 13.33 -18.22 -11.04
CA TRP A 88 13.26 -18.35 -9.58
C TRP A 88 12.46 -17.21 -8.94
N THR A 89 11.71 -17.54 -7.87
CA THR A 89 11.02 -16.53 -7.06
C THR A 89 11.95 -15.92 -6.00
N PRO A 90 11.67 -14.70 -5.51
CA PRO A 90 12.40 -14.09 -4.40
C PRO A 90 12.52 -14.99 -3.16
N ASP A 91 11.49 -15.78 -2.84
CA ASP A 91 11.52 -16.75 -1.74
C ASP A 91 12.58 -17.83 -1.96
N VAL A 92 12.73 -18.30 -3.19
CA VAL A 92 13.69 -19.34 -3.54
C VAL A 92 15.12 -18.78 -3.56
N ILE A 93 15.30 -17.59 -4.13
CA ILE A 93 16.60 -16.90 -4.22
C ILE A 93 17.20 -16.71 -2.82
N ILE A 94 16.41 -16.24 -1.85
CA ILE A 94 16.89 -16.04 -0.47
C ILE A 94 16.83 -17.32 0.35
N GLY A 95 15.78 -18.14 0.18
CA GLY A 95 15.54 -19.33 1.00
C GLY A 95 16.58 -20.44 0.80
N ARG A 96 17.25 -20.49 -0.36
CA ARG A 96 18.38 -21.39 -0.58
C ARG A 96 19.67 -20.94 0.10
N ALA A 97 19.79 -19.67 0.45
CA ALA A 97 20.95 -19.08 1.11
C ALA A 97 22.30 -19.34 0.40
N GLU A 98 22.30 -19.48 -0.93
CA GLU A 98 23.53 -19.68 -1.72
C GLU A 98 24.46 -18.46 -1.65
N ILE A 99 23.88 -17.25 -1.64
CA ILE A 99 24.58 -15.99 -1.45
C ILE A 99 23.89 -15.22 -0.33
N PRO A 100 24.63 -14.67 0.64
CA PRO A 100 24.05 -13.82 1.68
C PRO A 100 23.53 -12.52 1.05
N ILE A 101 22.21 -12.37 1.03
CA ILE A 101 21.53 -11.15 0.59
C ILE A 101 21.23 -10.30 1.81
N SER A 102 21.58 -9.01 1.76
CA SER A 102 21.44 -8.07 2.88
C SER A 102 19.99 -7.69 3.21
N CYS A 103 19.02 -8.14 2.42
CA CYS A 103 17.62 -7.79 2.56
C CYS A 103 16.71 -9.02 2.72
N SER A 104 15.56 -8.82 3.36
CA SER A 104 14.56 -9.87 3.52
C SER A 104 13.80 -10.15 2.23
N VAL A 105 13.20 -11.34 2.11
CA VAL A 105 12.35 -11.74 0.96
C VAL A 105 11.29 -10.69 0.63
N ARG A 106 10.62 -10.18 1.66
CA ARG A 106 9.59 -9.13 1.50
C ARG A 106 10.16 -7.82 0.97
N THR A 107 11.39 -7.48 1.35
CA THR A 107 12.09 -6.32 0.80
C THR A 107 12.44 -6.55 -0.65
N LEU A 108 12.92 -7.75 -1.01
CA LEU A 108 13.20 -8.09 -2.40
C LEU A 108 11.94 -7.96 -3.27
N TYR A 109 10.78 -8.47 -2.84
CA TYR A 109 9.50 -8.24 -3.53
C TYR A 109 9.15 -6.75 -3.70
N ARG A 110 9.47 -5.90 -2.71
CA ARG A 110 9.24 -4.45 -2.82
C ARG A 110 10.15 -3.80 -3.86
N LEU A 111 11.39 -4.28 -4.02
CA LEU A 111 12.33 -3.80 -5.04
C LEU A 111 11.82 -4.16 -6.45
N PHE A 112 11.33 -5.38 -6.66
CA PHE A 112 10.65 -5.75 -7.92
C PHE A 112 9.45 -4.84 -8.21
N LYS A 113 8.63 -4.52 -7.20
CA LYS A 113 7.48 -3.61 -7.36
C LYS A 113 7.89 -2.17 -7.63
N ALA A 114 9.05 -1.73 -7.15
CA ALA A 114 9.61 -0.41 -7.40
C ALA A 114 10.26 -0.28 -8.79
N ASN A 115 10.24 -1.36 -9.60
CA ASN A 115 10.89 -1.47 -10.91
C ASN A 115 12.43 -1.45 -10.86
N ASP A 116 13.04 -1.72 -9.70
CA ASP A 116 14.50 -1.92 -9.61
C ASP A 116 14.92 -3.25 -10.30
N PHE A 117 13.98 -4.20 -10.38
CA PHE A 117 14.10 -5.44 -11.12
C PHE A 117 12.85 -5.66 -11.97
N ASP A 118 13.00 -6.41 -13.07
CA ASP A 118 11.89 -6.70 -13.97
C ASP A 118 10.86 -7.63 -13.33
N ILE A 119 9.71 -7.06 -12.98
CA ILE A 119 8.58 -7.77 -12.36
C ILE A 119 7.96 -8.82 -13.28
N THR A 120 8.08 -8.68 -14.60
CA THR A 120 7.44 -9.59 -15.57
C THR A 120 8.09 -10.97 -15.58
N LYS A 121 9.37 -11.04 -15.16
CA LYS A 121 10.12 -12.30 -15.06
C LYS A 121 9.77 -13.12 -13.82
N LEU A 122 9.01 -12.55 -12.88
CA LEU A 122 8.52 -13.31 -11.74
C LEU A 122 7.40 -14.26 -12.21
N PRO A 123 7.45 -15.56 -11.83
CA PRO A 123 6.39 -16.50 -12.16
C PRO A 123 5.14 -16.21 -11.30
N MET A 124 4.38 -15.19 -11.70
CA MET A 124 3.17 -14.73 -11.04
C MET A 124 2.01 -15.70 -11.32
N LYS A 125 2.02 -16.88 -10.70
CA LYS A 125 0.86 -17.78 -10.71
C LYS A 125 -0.01 -17.51 -9.50
N GLY A 126 -0.92 -16.54 -9.63
CA GLY A 126 -1.98 -16.35 -8.65
C GLY A 126 -2.82 -17.63 -8.52
N LYS A 127 -3.13 -18.04 -7.28
CA LYS A 127 -4.07 -19.16 -7.02
C LYS A 127 -5.53 -18.81 -7.38
N ARG A 128 -5.76 -17.60 -7.89
CA ARG A 128 -7.10 -17.10 -8.21
C ARG A 128 -7.62 -17.84 -9.43
N LYS A 129 -8.74 -18.52 -9.23
CA LYS A 129 -9.50 -19.13 -10.32
C LYS A 129 -10.10 -18.01 -11.20
N PRO A 130 -10.31 -18.26 -12.51
CA PRO A 130 -10.97 -17.30 -13.40
C PRO A 130 -12.34 -16.86 -12.84
N ASN A 131 -12.76 -15.63 -13.15
CA ASN A 131 -14.12 -15.19 -12.81
C ASN A 131 -15.13 -16.09 -13.53
N GLY A 132 -16.12 -16.64 -12.81
CA GLY A 132 -17.07 -17.63 -13.35
C GLY A 132 -16.61 -19.08 -13.28
N HIS A 133 -15.47 -19.36 -12.64
CA HIS A 133 -15.05 -20.74 -12.37
C HIS A 133 -16.04 -21.45 -11.44
N ASN A 134 -16.79 -22.40 -11.99
CA ASN A 134 -17.65 -23.31 -11.24
C ASN A 134 -16.83 -24.52 -10.77
N GLU A 135 -16.72 -24.69 -9.47
CA GLU A 135 -16.01 -25.83 -8.89
C GLU A 135 -16.81 -27.12 -9.19
N ARG A 136 -16.25 -27.99 -10.03
CA ARG A 136 -16.89 -29.26 -10.42
C ARG A 136 -16.61 -30.42 -9.46
N ARG A 137 -15.76 -30.20 -8.45
CA ARG A 137 -15.52 -31.19 -7.40
C ARG A 137 -16.73 -31.23 -6.49
N GLY A 138 -17.27 -32.42 -6.23
CA GLY A 138 -18.38 -32.61 -5.30
C GLY A 138 -18.06 -31.97 -3.95
N LEU A 139 -18.97 -31.14 -3.44
CA LEU A 139 -18.87 -30.61 -2.09
C LEU A 139 -18.96 -31.78 -1.12
N ASN A 140 -17.95 -31.95 -0.26
CA ASN A 140 -17.99 -32.99 0.75
C ASN A 140 -19.13 -32.71 1.76
N GLU A 141 -19.61 -33.74 2.46
CA GLU A 141 -20.71 -33.57 3.42
C GLU A 141 -20.42 -32.53 4.52
N ASN A 142 -19.14 -32.25 4.76
CA ASN A 142 -18.67 -31.29 5.75
C ASN A 142 -18.79 -29.82 5.28
N SER A 143 -18.99 -29.56 3.99
CA SER A 143 -19.22 -28.20 3.45
C SER A 143 -20.71 -27.81 3.39
N ASN A 144 -21.64 -28.73 3.68
CA ASN A 144 -23.09 -28.51 3.65
C ASN A 144 -23.73 -28.21 5.03
N GLY A 145 -22.93 -27.78 6.01
CA GLY A 145 -23.36 -27.68 7.43
C GLY A 145 -24.60 -26.82 7.70
N ILE A 146 -24.96 -25.87 6.82
CA ILE A 146 -26.18 -25.06 6.97
C ILE A 146 -27.43 -25.85 6.54
N LEU A 147 -27.37 -26.59 5.43
CA LEU A 147 -28.46 -27.46 4.99
C LEU A 147 -28.67 -28.60 6.00
N ARG A 148 -27.58 -29.13 6.57
CA ARG A 148 -27.62 -30.15 7.62
C ARG A 148 -28.32 -29.67 8.90
N ARG A 149 -28.14 -28.40 9.29
CA ARG A 149 -28.83 -27.80 10.46
C ARG A 149 -30.32 -27.55 10.25
N ASN A 150 -30.75 -27.30 9.02
CA ASN A 150 -32.08 -26.80 8.71
C ASN A 150 -33.10 -27.87 8.28
N GLY A 151 -32.78 -29.15 8.46
CA GLY A 151 -33.73 -30.25 8.22
C GLY A 151 -33.19 -31.45 7.45
N LEU A 152 -31.94 -31.43 6.97
CA LEU A 152 -31.35 -32.56 6.23
C LEU A 152 -30.18 -33.19 7.00
N PRO A 153 -30.39 -33.82 8.18
CA PRO A 153 -29.30 -34.34 9.01
C PRO A 153 -28.41 -35.36 8.30
N LYS A 154 -27.20 -35.59 8.84
CA LYS A 154 -26.27 -36.59 8.29
C LYS A 154 -26.91 -37.99 8.37
N LYS A 155 -26.64 -38.84 7.36
CA LYS A 155 -27.15 -40.22 7.24
C LYS A 155 -28.67 -40.35 7.01
N MET A 156 -29.36 -39.27 6.69
CA MET A 156 -30.77 -39.33 6.27
C MET A 156 -30.86 -39.94 4.85
N ASP A 157 -31.75 -40.91 4.66
CA ASP A 157 -32.08 -41.47 3.34
C ASP A 157 -33.00 -40.52 2.58
N PHE A 158 -32.56 -40.04 1.42
CA PHE A 158 -33.32 -39.10 0.59
C PHE A 158 -34.49 -39.76 -0.14
N ASN A 159 -34.50 -41.09 -0.31
CA ASN A 159 -35.60 -41.78 -0.97
C ASN A 159 -36.89 -41.77 -0.13
N GLN A 160 -36.77 -41.56 1.17
CA GLN A 160 -37.89 -41.48 2.11
C GLN A 160 -38.39 -40.04 2.33
N VAL A 161 -37.83 -39.07 1.60
CA VAL A 161 -38.09 -37.64 1.81
C VAL A 161 -38.92 -37.10 0.66
N ASP A 162 -40.08 -36.56 0.99
CA ASP A 162 -40.96 -35.93 -0.01
C ASP A 162 -40.36 -34.64 -0.59
N GLN A 163 -40.65 -34.39 -1.87
CA GLN A 163 -40.20 -33.21 -2.59
C GLN A 163 -40.72 -31.91 -1.95
N ASN A 164 -41.90 -31.95 -1.33
CA ASN A 164 -42.45 -30.81 -0.59
C ASN A 164 -41.58 -30.44 0.61
N PHE A 165 -41.06 -31.44 1.33
CA PHE A 165 -40.15 -31.23 2.46
C PHE A 165 -38.84 -30.61 1.99
N ILE A 166 -38.25 -31.12 0.90
CA ILE A 166 -37.02 -30.57 0.32
C ILE A 166 -37.22 -29.11 -0.10
N SER A 167 -38.35 -28.82 -0.75
CA SER A 167 -38.70 -27.47 -1.20
C SER A 167 -38.92 -26.51 -0.02
N ALA A 168 -39.52 -26.99 1.08
CA ALA A 168 -39.68 -26.22 2.31
C ALA A 168 -38.34 -25.89 2.97
N VAL A 169 -37.41 -26.85 3.04
CA VAL A 169 -36.05 -26.61 3.56
C VAL A 169 -35.28 -25.59 2.71
N ALA A 170 -35.38 -25.70 1.39
CA ALA A 170 -34.77 -24.76 0.46
C ALA A 170 -35.37 -23.35 0.59
N SER A 171 -36.70 -23.23 0.64
CA SER A 171 -37.40 -21.96 0.84
C SER A 171 -37.01 -21.31 2.16
N LYS A 172 -37.02 -22.07 3.26
CA LYS A 172 -36.56 -21.59 4.57
C LYS A 172 -35.14 -21.02 4.50
N ARG A 173 -34.24 -21.65 3.75
CA ARG A 173 -32.85 -21.19 3.61
C ARG A 173 -32.72 -19.90 2.81
N ASN A 174 -33.49 -19.78 1.72
CA ASN A 174 -33.47 -18.64 0.81
C ASN A 174 -33.97 -17.35 1.47
N HIS A 175 -34.88 -17.48 2.45
CA HIS A 175 -35.44 -16.35 3.21
C HIS A 175 -34.66 -15.98 4.48
N ILE A 176 -33.54 -16.67 4.80
CA ILE A 176 -32.70 -16.27 5.94
C ILE A 176 -31.97 -14.97 5.58
N PRO A 177 -32.08 -13.91 6.40
CA PRO A 177 -31.38 -12.65 6.17
C PRO A 177 -29.87 -12.89 5.98
N ARG A 178 -29.29 -12.37 4.89
CA ARG A 178 -27.84 -12.42 4.70
C ARG A 178 -27.22 -11.30 5.52
N LYS A 179 -26.09 -11.60 6.18
CA LYS A 179 -25.32 -10.58 6.90
C LYS A 179 -24.95 -9.46 5.92
N ILE A 180 -25.50 -8.27 6.14
CA ILE A 180 -25.11 -7.07 5.43
C ILE A 180 -23.79 -6.62 6.05
N ILE A 181 -22.72 -6.61 5.24
CA ILE A 181 -21.44 -6.03 5.64
C ILE A 181 -21.59 -4.53 5.39
N LYS A 182 -21.70 -3.74 6.48
CA LYS A 182 -21.53 -2.28 6.43
C LYS A 182 -20.06 -1.95 6.29
#